data_AF-A0A8J6GF23-F1
#
_entry.id   AF-A0A8J6GF23-F1
#
_cell.length_a   1.000
_cell.length_b   1.000
_cell.length_c   1.000
_cell.angle_alpha   90.00
_cell.angle_beta   90.00
_cell.angle_gamma   90.00
#
_symmetry.space_group_name_H-M   'P 1'
#
loop_
_entity.id
_entity.type
_entity.pdbx_description
1 polymer ?
#
loop_
_entity_poly.entity_id
_entity_poly.type
_entity_poly.pdbx_seq_one_letter_code
_entity_poly.pdbx_strand_id
1 'polypeptide(L)'
;MAVDEILQHVGDNGRFQISRAVLYIMLSLLSSPHDLMENFTAAIPNHHCSVKLLDNHRSEINITMNLTTEALLKVSIPMGPDQKPEKCRRFRHTQWHFLDSNVSIPNNTELETEPCLDGWTYDHSDFTSTIVTEWDLVCDFRSFKYYAQAITIAGHLVSGLVCGIFSDSWGPESVRWLMTTGKTEQAIKTLKKIAFINGKKDIAHNLTTETIQSKLKENQNSTSKHFRIKDIIINPTMRKILICNSIIIFAEIFSGYSILLDVQMLGKNIFLNLILLGVTDIPSKLIAYFIIRNVRRRPSIAFTLLTIGSCIAITIFIPEEMYVLRLVLFLLGKGSFSAFSCLSIAYSNELTPTVFRSTLLGVYNAAARIAAILSALALVTRKYFVHLPLILCGIIPVLATINIYFLPETLNLPLMDTINDLEKR
;
A
#
# COMPACT_ATOMS: atom_id res chain seq x y z
N MET A 1 17.52 3.83 -31.08
CA MET A 1 17.50 4.37 -32.46
C MET A 1 17.13 3.30 -33.48
N ALA A 2 18.00 2.37 -33.88
CA ALA A 2 17.65 1.40 -34.95
C ALA A 2 16.45 0.47 -34.63
N VAL A 3 16.29 0.07 -33.36
CA VAL A 3 15.14 -0.74 -32.90
C VAL A 3 13.83 0.03 -32.98
N ASP A 4 13.86 1.31 -32.61
CA ASP A 4 12.69 2.17 -32.58
C ASP A 4 12.23 2.48 -34.02
N GLU A 5 13.17 2.65 -34.97
CA GLU A 5 12.88 2.78 -36.41
C GLU A 5 12.22 1.53 -37.02
N ILE A 6 12.66 0.34 -36.60
CA ILE A 6 12.08 -0.94 -37.05
C ILE A 6 10.65 -1.09 -36.50
N LEU A 7 10.43 -0.72 -35.23
CA LEU A 7 9.10 -0.74 -34.62
C LEU A 7 8.14 0.28 -35.28
N GLN A 8 8.64 1.47 -35.62
CA GLN A 8 7.89 2.46 -36.40
C GLN A 8 7.43 1.90 -37.75
N HIS A 9 8.31 1.19 -38.46
CA HIS A 9 7.96 0.51 -39.72
C HIS A 9 6.88 -0.56 -39.52
N VAL A 10 6.92 -1.31 -38.41
CA VAL A 10 5.92 -2.33 -38.05
C VAL A 10 4.61 -1.72 -37.51
N GLY A 11 4.62 -0.43 -37.19
CA GLY A 11 3.47 0.36 -36.72
C GLY A 11 3.43 0.48 -35.20
N ASP A 12 3.76 1.66 -34.68
CA ASP A 12 3.86 1.94 -33.24
C ASP A 12 2.52 1.79 -32.48
N ASN A 13 1.39 2.13 -33.12
CA ASN A 13 0.03 2.07 -32.54
C ASN A 13 -0.86 1.03 -33.25
N GLY A 14 -0.28 -0.09 -33.67
CA GLY A 14 -1.03 -1.14 -34.33
C GLY A 14 -2.03 -1.89 -33.42
N ARG A 15 -2.88 -2.72 -34.03
CA ARG A 15 -3.89 -3.53 -33.33
C ARG A 15 -3.28 -4.43 -32.25
N PHE A 16 -2.06 -4.91 -32.45
CA PHE A 16 -1.35 -5.73 -31.46
C PHE A 16 -1.06 -4.95 -30.17
N GLN A 17 -0.52 -3.75 -30.28
CA GLN A 17 -0.22 -2.89 -29.13
C GLN A 17 -1.48 -2.47 -28.40
N ILE A 18 -2.53 -2.06 -29.14
CA ILE A 18 -3.82 -1.68 -28.56
C ILE A 18 -4.45 -2.88 -27.83
N SER A 19 -4.48 -4.06 -28.46
CA SER A 19 -5.04 -5.26 -27.84
C SER A 19 -4.32 -5.63 -26.54
N ARG A 20 -2.97 -5.56 -26.52
CA ARG A 20 -2.19 -5.77 -25.30
C ARG A 20 -2.45 -4.72 -24.23
N ALA A 21 -2.55 -3.45 -24.60
CA ALA A 21 -2.83 -2.36 -23.67
C ALA A 21 -4.22 -2.54 -23.03
N VAL A 22 -5.24 -2.87 -23.83
CA VAL A 22 -6.60 -3.15 -23.33
C VAL A 22 -6.59 -4.35 -22.38
N LEU A 23 -5.91 -5.45 -22.74
CA LEU A 23 -5.81 -6.62 -21.88
C LEU A 23 -5.14 -6.27 -20.54
N TYR A 24 -4.05 -5.50 -20.57
CA TYR A 24 -3.35 -5.06 -19.36
C TYR A 24 -4.24 -4.16 -18.48
N ILE A 25 -4.95 -3.21 -19.09
CA ILE A 25 -5.89 -2.32 -18.37
C ILE A 25 -7.01 -3.15 -17.73
N MET A 26 -7.58 -4.10 -18.47
CA MET A 26 -8.63 -4.98 -17.96
C MET A 26 -8.16 -5.81 -16.76
N LEU A 27 -6.98 -6.46 -16.84
CA LEU A 27 -6.43 -7.19 -15.70
C LEU A 27 -6.17 -6.26 -14.50
N SER A 28 -5.67 -5.05 -14.76
CA SER A 28 -5.39 -4.07 -13.71
C SER A 28 -6.68 -3.67 -12.99
N LEU A 29 -7.74 -3.35 -13.73
CA LEU A 29 -9.06 -3.00 -13.18
C LEU A 29 -9.69 -4.13 -12.36
N LEU A 30 -9.45 -5.39 -12.73
CA LEU A 30 -9.91 -6.55 -11.95
C LEU A 30 -9.11 -6.74 -10.66
N SER A 31 -7.80 -6.43 -10.67
CA SER A 31 -6.94 -6.60 -9.49
C SER A 31 -7.10 -5.51 -8.42
N SER A 32 -7.27 -4.24 -8.80
CA SER A 32 -7.28 -3.12 -7.85
C SER A 32 -8.34 -3.18 -6.74
N PRO A 33 -9.57 -3.68 -6.97
CA PRO A 33 -10.56 -3.84 -5.90
C PRO A 33 -10.12 -4.79 -4.79
N HIS A 34 -9.28 -5.79 -5.10
CA HIS A 34 -8.79 -6.74 -4.10
C HIS A 34 -7.91 -6.08 -3.05
N ASP A 35 -7.20 -5.00 -3.38
CA ASP A 35 -6.38 -4.24 -2.42
C ASP A 35 -7.23 -3.51 -1.36
N LEU A 36 -8.50 -3.22 -1.67
CA LEU A 36 -9.44 -2.54 -0.76
C LEU A 36 -10.42 -3.49 -0.07
N MET A 37 -10.55 -4.73 -0.56
CA MET A 37 -11.52 -5.71 -0.08
C MET A 37 -11.40 -5.94 1.44
N GLU A 38 -10.17 -6.05 1.94
CA GLU A 38 -9.89 -6.33 3.35
C GLU A 38 -10.43 -5.25 4.30
N ASN A 39 -10.50 -4.00 3.85
CA ASN A 39 -11.08 -2.92 4.65
C ASN A 39 -12.57 -3.13 4.93
N PHE A 40 -13.28 -3.85 4.07
CA PHE A 40 -14.70 -4.16 4.22
C PHE A 40 -14.91 -5.53 4.87
N THR A 41 -14.18 -6.56 4.44
CA THR A 41 -14.35 -7.93 4.96
C THR A 41 -13.84 -8.09 6.39
N ALA A 42 -12.85 -7.31 6.81
CA ALA A 42 -12.31 -7.29 8.17
C ALA A 42 -12.67 -6.01 8.94
N ALA A 43 -13.76 -5.33 8.55
CA ALA A 43 -14.30 -4.22 9.31
C ALA A 43 -14.77 -4.68 10.70
N ILE A 44 -14.50 -3.86 11.71
CA ILE A 44 -14.91 -4.12 13.10
C ILE A 44 -16.17 -3.27 13.36
N PRO A 45 -17.38 -3.86 13.33
CA PRO A 45 -18.59 -3.13 13.67
C PRO A 45 -18.59 -2.75 15.15
N ASN A 46 -19.51 -1.86 15.53
CA ASN A 46 -19.75 -1.58 16.94
C ASN A 46 -20.22 -2.86 17.64
N HIS A 47 -19.63 -3.14 18.79
CA HIS A 47 -19.88 -4.36 19.55
C HIS A 47 -19.81 -4.09 21.05
N HIS A 48 -20.42 -4.98 21.80
CA HIS A 48 -20.41 -5.01 23.26
C HIS A 48 -20.42 -6.47 23.75
N CYS A 49 -20.09 -6.69 25.02
CA CYS A 49 -20.19 -8.02 25.61
C CYS A 49 -21.64 -8.53 25.51
N SER A 50 -21.81 -9.82 25.18
CA SER A 50 -23.12 -10.45 25.29
C SER A 50 -23.57 -10.47 26.76
N VAL A 51 -24.79 -9.97 27.01
CA VAL A 51 -25.41 -9.98 28.33
C VAL A 51 -26.53 -11.02 28.31
N LYS A 52 -26.31 -12.16 28.97
CA LYS A 52 -27.40 -13.12 29.20
C LYS A 52 -28.23 -12.64 30.39
N LEU A 53 -29.55 -12.65 30.26
CA LEU A 53 -30.41 -12.68 31.44
C LEU A 53 -30.06 -13.95 32.21
N LEU A 54 -29.74 -13.81 33.51
CA LEU A 54 -29.69 -14.93 34.44
C LEU A 54 -31.12 -15.45 34.66
N ASP A 55 -31.65 -16.17 33.67
CA ASP A 55 -32.86 -16.97 33.79
C ASP A 55 -32.55 -18.25 34.58
N ASN A 56 -32.08 -18.15 35.85
CA ASN A 56 -32.19 -19.27 36.78
C ASN A 56 -31.89 -19.03 38.27
N HIS A 57 -32.32 -17.93 38.87
CA HIS A 57 -32.64 -17.97 40.30
C HIS A 57 -34.02 -17.40 40.56
N ARG A 58 -34.98 -18.33 40.56
CA ARG A 58 -36.32 -18.21 41.13
C ARG A 58 -36.18 -18.00 42.64
N SER A 59 -35.86 -16.78 43.05
CA SER A 59 -35.97 -16.34 44.45
C SER A 59 -36.09 -14.82 44.49
N GLU A 60 -37.35 -14.39 44.44
CA GLU A 60 -37.91 -13.25 45.17
C GLU A 60 -37.30 -11.87 44.94
N ILE A 61 -37.48 -11.29 43.75
CA ILE A 61 -38.00 -9.91 43.67
C ILE A 61 -38.94 -9.85 42.45
N ASN A 62 -40.22 -9.59 42.69
CA ASN A 62 -41.22 -9.26 41.67
C ASN A 62 -40.88 -7.91 41.02
N ILE A 63 -39.78 -7.82 40.27
CA ILE A 63 -39.57 -6.72 39.33
C ILE A 63 -40.21 -7.14 38.02
N THR A 64 -41.52 -6.92 37.93
CA THR A 64 -42.24 -6.78 36.66
C THR A 64 -41.71 -5.55 35.93
N MET A 65 -40.52 -5.65 35.33
CA MET A 65 -40.08 -4.66 34.37
C MET A 65 -39.80 -5.36 33.05
N ASN A 66 -40.51 -4.89 32.03
CA ASN A 66 -39.99 -4.77 30.67
C ASN A 66 -38.65 -4.01 30.75
N LEU A 67 -37.59 -4.69 31.21
CA LEU A 67 -36.28 -4.09 31.36
C LEU A 67 -35.79 -3.78 29.95
N THR A 68 -35.71 -2.50 29.62
CA THR A 68 -35.20 -2.08 28.32
C THR A 68 -33.77 -2.57 28.19
N THR A 69 -33.38 -3.07 27.01
CA THR A 69 -32.03 -3.55 26.72
C THR A 69 -30.96 -2.53 27.12
N GLU A 70 -31.25 -1.24 27.01
CA GLU A 70 -30.38 -0.14 27.44
C GLU A 70 -30.13 -0.11 28.96
N ALA A 71 -31.15 -0.38 29.78
CA ALA A 71 -31.03 -0.44 31.24
C ALA A 71 -30.15 -1.62 31.66
N LEU A 72 -30.31 -2.77 31.00
CA LEU A 72 -29.51 -3.97 31.23
C LEU A 72 -28.04 -3.75 30.85
N LEU A 73 -27.77 -3.08 29.73
CA LEU A 73 -26.41 -2.74 29.29
C LEU A 73 -25.70 -1.82 30.29
N LYS A 74 -26.38 -0.80 30.82
CA LYS A 74 -25.82 0.12 31.83
C LYS A 74 -25.40 -0.57 33.13
N VAL A 75 -26.14 -1.59 33.53
CA VAL A 75 -25.87 -2.36 34.77
C VAL A 75 -24.74 -3.38 34.59
N SER A 76 -24.54 -3.85 33.36
CA SER A 76 -23.67 -4.99 33.06
C SER A 76 -22.32 -4.58 32.49
N ILE A 77 -22.25 -3.42 31.85
CA ILE A 77 -21.05 -2.96 31.14
C ILE A 77 -20.70 -1.55 31.64
N PRO A 78 -19.43 -1.29 32.00
CA PRO A 78 -18.97 0.05 32.35
C PRO A 78 -19.15 1.01 31.17
N MET A 79 -19.51 2.25 31.47
CA MET A 79 -19.62 3.30 30.46
C MET A 79 -18.25 3.95 30.25
N GLY A 80 -17.79 3.99 29.01
CA GLY A 80 -16.60 4.73 28.62
C GLY A 80 -16.79 6.26 28.71
N PRO A 81 -15.73 7.03 28.42
CA PRO A 81 -15.75 8.50 28.50
C PRO A 81 -16.83 9.15 27.62
N ASP A 82 -17.22 8.49 26.52
CA ASP A 82 -18.24 8.97 25.58
C ASP A 82 -19.68 8.60 25.97
N GLN A 83 -19.93 8.14 27.20
CA GLN A 83 -21.21 7.57 27.64
C GLN A 83 -21.68 6.36 26.80
N LYS A 84 -20.74 5.68 26.14
CA LYS A 84 -20.99 4.44 25.40
C LYS A 84 -20.50 3.24 26.20
N PRO A 85 -21.15 2.07 26.10
CA PRO A 85 -20.68 0.87 26.78
C PRO A 85 -19.25 0.54 26.35
N GLU A 86 -18.41 0.17 27.33
CA GLU A 86 -17.05 -0.30 27.08
C GLU A 86 -17.08 -1.53 26.17
N LYS A 87 -16.23 -1.52 25.15
CA LYS A 87 -16.29 -2.51 24.08
C LYS A 87 -15.69 -3.86 24.43
N CYS A 88 -14.85 -3.95 25.46
CA CYS A 88 -13.99 -5.13 25.68
C CYS A 88 -14.09 -5.78 27.07
N ARG A 89 -14.72 -5.10 28.03
CA ARG A 89 -14.83 -5.56 29.41
C ARG A 89 -16.26 -5.38 29.91
N ARG A 90 -16.65 -6.22 30.86
CA ARG A 90 -17.91 -6.12 31.61
C ARG A 90 -17.65 -6.10 33.10
N PHE A 91 -18.65 -5.70 33.88
CA PHE A 91 -18.59 -5.89 35.32
C PHE A 91 -18.65 -7.39 35.66
N ARG A 92 -17.86 -7.81 36.65
CA ARG A 92 -17.88 -9.19 37.16
C ARG A 92 -19.22 -9.55 37.80
N HIS A 93 -19.84 -8.58 38.47
CA HIS A 93 -21.17 -8.67 39.04
C HIS A 93 -22.03 -7.52 38.51
N THR A 94 -23.31 -7.79 38.24
CA THR A 94 -24.26 -6.77 37.75
C THR A 94 -24.45 -5.68 38.80
N GLN A 95 -24.26 -4.43 38.38
CA GLN A 95 -24.26 -3.27 39.25
C GLN A 95 -25.62 -2.58 39.21
N TRP A 96 -26.63 -3.20 39.82
CA TRP A 96 -28.02 -2.72 39.80
C TRP A 96 -28.18 -1.31 40.38
N HIS A 97 -27.26 -0.88 41.24
CA HIS A 97 -27.23 0.45 41.82
C HIS A 97 -27.13 1.58 40.77
N PHE A 98 -26.67 1.31 39.55
CA PHE A 98 -26.67 2.29 38.46
C PHE A 98 -28.08 2.62 37.92
N LEU A 99 -29.11 1.84 38.28
CA LEU A 99 -30.51 2.14 37.95
C LEU A 99 -31.19 2.97 39.04
N ASP A 100 -30.69 2.95 40.27
CA ASP A 100 -31.27 3.67 41.40
C ASP A 100 -30.55 5.01 41.63
N SER A 101 -31.22 6.11 41.27
CA SER A 101 -30.70 7.47 41.40
C SER A 101 -30.50 7.98 42.85
N ASN A 102 -30.86 7.18 43.86
CA ASN A 102 -30.91 7.59 45.27
C ASN A 102 -29.79 7.00 46.16
N VAL A 103 -28.84 6.24 45.60
CA VAL A 103 -27.76 5.61 46.38
C VAL A 103 -26.44 6.33 46.15
N SER A 104 -25.90 6.94 47.21
CA SER A 104 -24.56 7.53 47.21
C SER A 104 -23.48 6.45 47.20
N ILE A 105 -22.59 6.52 46.20
CA ILE A 105 -21.50 5.57 45.97
C ILE A 105 -20.53 5.59 47.18
N PRO A 106 -20.20 4.45 47.81
CA PRO A 106 -19.07 4.38 48.71
C PRO A 106 -17.79 4.56 47.89
N ASN A 107 -17.05 5.66 48.13
CA ASN A 107 -15.94 6.16 47.32
C ASN A 107 -14.76 5.20 47.04
N ASN A 108 -14.73 3.98 47.59
CA ASN A 108 -13.55 3.11 47.61
C ASN A 108 -13.73 1.67 47.09
N THR A 109 -14.87 1.30 46.48
CA THR A 109 -14.95 0.00 45.78
C THR A 109 -14.53 0.18 44.33
N GLU A 110 -13.28 -0.20 44.00
CA GLU A 110 -12.90 -0.42 42.59
C GLU A 110 -13.86 -1.45 41.99
N LEU A 111 -14.61 -1.03 40.98
CA LEU A 111 -15.57 -1.90 40.30
C LEU A 111 -14.78 -2.99 39.55
N GLU A 112 -14.90 -4.23 40.00
CA GLU A 112 -14.20 -5.35 39.37
C GLU A 112 -14.75 -5.61 37.95
N THR A 113 -13.87 -5.51 36.95
CA THR A 113 -14.19 -5.76 35.55
C THR A 113 -13.45 -7.00 35.02
N GLU A 114 -14.14 -7.81 34.24
CA GLU A 114 -13.64 -9.02 33.59
C GLU A 114 -13.76 -8.93 32.06
N PRO A 115 -12.93 -9.65 31.28
CA PRO A 115 -13.13 -9.78 29.84
C PRO A 115 -14.46 -10.48 29.53
N CYS A 116 -15.04 -10.22 28.36
CA CYS A 116 -16.31 -10.85 27.97
C CYS A 116 -16.12 -12.36 27.73
N LEU A 117 -16.68 -13.21 28.59
CA LEU A 117 -16.61 -14.68 28.48
C LEU A 117 -17.78 -15.29 27.69
N ASP A 118 -18.92 -14.61 27.66
CA ASP A 118 -20.18 -15.12 27.07
C ASP A 118 -20.36 -14.76 25.58
N GLY A 119 -19.28 -14.35 24.91
CA GLY A 119 -19.28 -13.90 23.53
C GLY A 119 -19.67 -12.42 23.36
N TRP A 120 -19.93 -12.04 22.10
CA TRP A 120 -20.10 -10.65 21.68
C TRP A 120 -21.45 -10.45 20.99
N THR A 121 -22.00 -9.24 21.11
CA THR A 121 -23.16 -8.80 20.32
C THR A 121 -22.72 -7.65 19.42
N TYR A 122 -22.91 -7.84 18.12
CA TYR A 122 -22.50 -6.90 17.08
C TYR A 122 -23.69 -6.11 16.55
N ASP A 123 -23.44 -4.86 16.19
CA ASP A 123 -24.37 -4.04 15.43
C ASP A 123 -24.27 -4.37 13.93
N HIS A 124 -25.35 -4.90 13.37
CA HIS A 124 -25.44 -5.34 11.97
C HIS A 124 -26.06 -4.29 11.04
N SER A 125 -26.22 -3.04 11.48
CA SER A 125 -26.77 -1.95 10.67
C SER A 125 -25.91 -1.62 9.44
N ASP A 126 -24.60 -1.56 9.59
CA ASP A 126 -23.65 -1.24 8.51
C ASP A 126 -23.15 -2.49 7.76
N PHE A 127 -22.95 -3.61 8.48
CA PHE A 127 -22.38 -4.84 7.94
C PHE A 127 -23.19 -6.06 8.39
N THR A 128 -23.71 -6.83 7.44
CA THR A 128 -24.43 -8.07 7.74
C THR A 128 -23.53 -9.11 8.38
N SER A 129 -22.35 -9.36 7.82
CA SER A 129 -21.31 -10.21 8.40
C SER A 129 -19.93 -9.74 7.96
N THR A 130 -18.95 -9.89 8.84
CA THR A 130 -17.52 -9.68 8.56
C THR A 130 -16.71 -10.84 9.12
N ILE A 131 -15.48 -11.02 8.65
CA ILE A 131 -14.53 -12.01 9.18
C ILE A 131 -14.36 -11.83 10.69
N VAL A 132 -14.44 -10.58 11.17
CA VAL A 132 -14.35 -10.24 12.59
C VAL A 132 -15.57 -10.74 13.36
N THR A 133 -16.79 -10.59 12.83
CA THR A 133 -18.02 -11.04 13.51
C THR A 133 -18.20 -12.55 13.45
N GLU A 134 -17.69 -13.21 12.42
CA GLU A 134 -17.79 -14.68 12.29
C GLU A 134 -16.81 -15.43 13.22
N TRP A 135 -15.63 -14.85 13.46
CA TRP A 135 -14.55 -15.49 14.23
C TRP A 135 -14.26 -14.81 15.57
N ASP A 136 -15.10 -13.86 15.99
CA ASP A 136 -14.96 -13.07 17.22
C ASP A 136 -13.57 -12.43 17.41
N LEU A 137 -13.02 -11.84 16.34
CA LEU A 137 -11.67 -11.26 16.30
C LEU A 137 -11.62 -9.82 16.86
N VAL A 138 -12.18 -9.62 18.04
CA VAL A 138 -12.22 -8.32 18.73
C VAL A 138 -11.25 -8.27 19.91
N CYS A 139 -11.01 -7.07 20.44
CA CYS A 139 -10.22 -6.82 21.65
C CYS A 139 -8.82 -7.48 21.60
N ASP A 140 -8.60 -8.57 22.33
CA ASP A 140 -7.32 -9.27 22.39
C ASP A 140 -6.86 -9.86 21.06
N PHE A 141 -7.81 -10.29 20.23
CA PHE A 141 -7.59 -10.91 18.93
C PHE A 141 -7.63 -9.90 17.78
N ARG A 142 -7.80 -8.62 18.08
CA ARG A 142 -7.84 -7.55 17.07
C ARG A 142 -6.62 -7.52 16.15
N SER A 143 -5.46 -7.92 16.66
CA SER A 143 -4.21 -7.93 15.89
C SER A 143 -4.19 -8.97 14.76
N PHE A 144 -5.05 -10.00 14.80
CA PHE A 144 -5.12 -11.04 13.78
C PHE A 144 -5.40 -10.50 12.38
N LYS A 145 -6.19 -9.43 12.26
CA LYS A 145 -6.42 -8.78 10.96
C LYS A 145 -5.12 -8.24 10.35
N TYR A 146 -4.22 -7.67 11.16
CA TYR A 146 -2.95 -7.15 10.66
C TYR A 146 -1.99 -8.28 10.27
N TYR A 147 -2.05 -9.42 10.96
CA TYR A 147 -1.33 -10.62 10.55
C TYR A 147 -1.86 -11.17 9.21
N ALA A 148 -3.18 -11.22 9.01
CA ALA A 148 -3.78 -11.61 7.75
C ALA A 148 -3.31 -10.69 6.61
N GLN A 149 -3.36 -9.37 6.80
CA GLN A 149 -2.85 -8.39 5.84
C GLN A 149 -1.37 -8.61 5.50
N ALA A 150 -0.52 -8.84 6.52
CA ALA A 150 0.91 -9.08 6.34
C ALA A 150 1.16 -10.36 5.52
N ILE A 151 0.42 -11.44 5.79
CA ILE A 151 0.50 -12.70 5.04
C ILE A 151 0.07 -12.49 3.58
N THR A 152 -1.02 -11.76 3.34
CA THR A 152 -1.50 -11.44 1.99
C THR A 152 -0.43 -10.66 1.19
N ILE A 153 0.21 -9.67 1.79
CA ILE A 153 1.27 -8.88 1.13
C ILE A 153 2.53 -9.74 0.89
N ALA A 154 2.89 -10.61 1.84
CA ALA A 154 3.98 -11.57 1.65
C ALA A 154 3.67 -12.53 0.48
N GLY A 155 2.42 -12.98 0.37
CA GLY A 155 1.92 -13.76 -0.76
C GLY A 155 2.11 -13.03 -2.10
N HIS A 156 1.80 -11.73 -2.17
CA HIS A 156 2.04 -10.92 -3.37
C HIS A 156 3.53 -10.81 -3.74
N LEU A 157 4.42 -10.74 -2.75
CA LEU A 157 5.86 -10.71 -2.99
C LEU A 157 6.36 -12.05 -3.57
N VAL A 158 5.94 -13.16 -2.98
CA VAL A 158 6.30 -14.50 -3.44
C VAL A 158 5.69 -14.79 -4.82
N SER A 159 4.42 -14.42 -5.04
CA SER A 159 3.76 -14.62 -6.32
C SER A 159 4.41 -13.81 -7.43
N GLY A 160 4.85 -12.57 -7.17
CA GLY A 160 5.62 -11.77 -8.13
C GLY A 160 6.92 -12.46 -8.58
N LEU A 161 7.64 -13.10 -7.65
CA LEU A 161 8.87 -13.85 -7.97
C LEU A 161 8.57 -15.12 -8.78
N VAL A 162 7.59 -15.91 -8.35
CA VAL A 162 7.22 -17.17 -8.98
C VAL A 162 6.62 -16.93 -10.37
N CYS A 163 5.65 -16.01 -10.49
CA CYS A 163 5.06 -15.63 -11.77
C CYS A 163 6.07 -14.95 -12.69
N GLY A 164 7.05 -14.21 -12.15
CA GLY A 164 8.17 -13.67 -12.93
C GLY A 164 8.98 -14.77 -13.60
N ILE A 165 9.39 -15.80 -12.85
CA ILE A 165 10.12 -16.96 -13.38
C ILE A 165 9.29 -17.69 -14.45
N PHE A 166 8.00 -17.91 -14.19
CA PHE A 166 7.12 -18.54 -15.17
C PHE A 166 6.90 -17.68 -16.41
N SER A 167 6.79 -16.36 -16.27
CA SER A 167 6.69 -15.42 -17.39
C SER A 167 7.96 -15.44 -18.23
N ASP A 168 9.14 -15.50 -17.63
CA ASP A 168 10.42 -15.59 -18.34
C ASP A 168 10.58 -16.95 -19.03
N SER A 169 9.97 -18.01 -18.49
CA SER A 169 10.07 -19.37 -19.06
C SER A 169 9.06 -19.63 -20.18
N TRP A 170 7.83 -19.11 -20.07
CA TRP A 170 6.72 -19.43 -20.99
C TRP A 170 6.17 -18.22 -21.78
N GLY A 171 6.54 -17.00 -21.39
CA GLY A 171 6.05 -15.77 -22.01
C GLY A 171 6.70 -15.48 -23.37
N PRO A 172 6.01 -14.76 -24.27
CA PRO A 172 6.62 -14.25 -25.49
C PRO A 172 7.61 -13.14 -25.15
N GLU A 173 8.88 -13.46 -25.38
CA GLU A 173 10.01 -12.58 -25.06
C GLU A 173 9.97 -11.25 -25.83
N SER A 174 10.48 -10.18 -25.22
CA SER A 174 10.46 -8.87 -25.87
C SER A 174 11.40 -8.86 -27.08
N VAL A 175 10.96 -8.28 -28.21
CA VAL A 175 11.79 -8.15 -29.42
C VAL A 175 13.11 -7.44 -29.09
N ARG A 176 13.05 -6.42 -28.22
CA ARG A 176 14.20 -5.66 -27.76
C ARG A 176 15.21 -6.56 -27.04
N TRP A 177 14.77 -7.41 -26.11
CA TRP A 177 15.63 -8.36 -25.41
C TRP A 177 16.21 -9.43 -26.34
N LEU A 178 15.40 -9.97 -27.25
CA LEU A 178 15.85 -10.95 -28.24
C LEU A 178 16.95 -10.39 -29.14
N MET A 179 16.84 -9.12 -29.53
CA MET A 179 17.87 -8.43 -30.30
C MET A 179 19.14 -8.19 -29.49
N THR A 180 19.04 -7.78 -28.22
CA THR A 180 20.21 -7.56 -27.36
C THR A 180 20.93 -8.85 -26.96
N THR A 181 20.20 -9.98 -26.85
CA THR A 181 20.78 -11.29 -26.51
C THR A 181 21.31 -12.06 -27.72
N GLY A 182 21.23 -11.48 -28.92
CA GLY A 182 21.70 -12.12 -30.15
C GLY A 182 20.78 -13.22 -30.70
N LYS A 183 19.58 -13.41 -30.13
CA LYS A 183 18.55 -14.35 -30.62
C LYS A 183 17.78 -13.79 -31.82
N THR A 184 18.52 -13.48 -32.89
CA THR A 184 18.02 -12.74 -34.05
C THR A 184 16.88 -13.43 -34.79
N GLU A 185 16.91 -14.76 -34.94
CA GLU A 185 15.84 -15.52 -35.60
C GLU A 185 14.50 -15.42 -34.86
N GLN A 186 14.54 -15.53 -33.52
CA GLN A 186 13.35 -15.40 -32.67
C GLN A 186 12.79 -13.97 -32.70
N ALA A 187 13.67 -12.97 -32.74
CA ALA A 187 13.27 -11.57 -32.87
C ALA A 187 12.51 -11.32 -34.18
N ILE A 188 13.03 -11.83 -35.31
CA ILE A 188 12.39 -11.70 -36.62
C ILE A 188 11.04 -12.42 -36.67
N LYS A 189 10.95 -13.64 -36.12
CA LYS A 189 9.68 -14.38 -36.04
C LYS A 189 8.61 -13.58 -35.28
N THR A 190 9.01 -12.96 -34.18
CA THR A 190 8.11 -12.14 -33.36
C THR A 190 7.71 -10.85 -34.09
N LEU A 191 8.64 -10.16 -34.75
CA LEU A 191 8.35 -8.98 -35.56
C LEU A 191 7.40 -9.28 -36.72
N LYS A 192 7.57 -10.40 -37.43
CA LYS A 192 6.65 -10.83 -38.50
C LYS A 192 5.25 -11.07 -37.96
N LYS A 193 5.12 -11.69 -36.78
CA LYS A 193 3.83 -11.88 -36.11
C LYS A 193 3.15 -10.55 -35.78
N ILE A 194 3.91 -9.59 -35.25
CA ILE A 194 3.39 -8.24 -34.93
C ILE A 194 2.95 -7.53 -36.21
N ALA A 195 3.77 -7.54 -37.26
CA ALA A 195 3.45 -6.92 -38.56
C ALA A 195 2.19 -7.52 -39.19
N PHE A 196 2.01 -8.84 -39.09
CA PHE A 196 0.81 -9.53 -39.57
C PHE A 196 -0.45 -9.09 -38.81
N ILE A 197 -0.40 -9.05 -37.48
CA ILE A 197 -1.53 -8.61 -36.63
C ILE A 197 -1.87 -7.13 -36.88
N ASN A 198 -0.86 -6.32 -37.17
CA ASN A 198 -1.01 -4.91 -37.52
C ASN A 198 -1.46 -4.66 -38.96
N GLY A 199 -1.67 -5.72 -39.76
CA GLY A 199 -2.17 -5.63 -41.14
C GLY A 199 -1.11 -5.23 -42.18
N LYS A 200 0.15 -5.09 -41.79
CA LYS A 200 1.28 -4.72 -42.68
C LYS A 200 1.94 -5.97 -43.28
N LYS A 201 1.18 -6.69 -44.11
CA LYS A 201 1.61 -7.98 -44.69
C LYS A 201 2.82 -7.84 -45.63
N ASP A 202 2.89 -6.74 -46.35
CA ASP A 202 3.95 -6.43 -47.33
C ASP A 202 5.31 -6.27 -46.62
N ILE A 203 5.29 -5.59 -45.47
CA ILE A 203 6.46 -5.41 -44.59
C ILE A 203 6.82 -6.74 -43.92
N ALA A 204 5.85 -7.55 -43.51
CA ALA A 204 6.11 -8.87 -42.93
C ALA A 204 6.80 -9.84 -43.93
N HIS A 205 6.44 -9.76 -45.21
CA HIS A 205 7.05 -10.56 -46.28
C HIS A 205 8.41 -10.02 -46.74
N ASN A 206 8.57 -8.69 -46.81
CA ASN A 206 9.83 -8.02 -47.19
C ASN A 206 10.85 -7.94 -46.04
N LEU A 207 10.50 -8.33 -44.81
CA LEU A 207 11.44 -8.49 -43.71
C LEU A 207 12.38 -9.69 -43.98
N THR A 208 13.43 -9.45 -44.76
CA THR A 208 14.52 -10.40 -45.01
C THR A 208 15.53 -10.41 -43.85
N THR A 209 16.02 -11.60 -43.52
CA THR A 209 16.99 -11.87 -42.45
C THR A 209 18.27 -11.05 -42.56
N GLU A 210 18.69 -10.70 -43.77
CA GLU A 210 19.97 -10.02 -44.05
C GLU A 210 19.98 -8.52 -43.71
N THR A 211 18.91 -7.78 -44.01
CA THR A 211 18.83 -6.32 -43.78
C THR A 211 18.75 -5.96 -42.29
N ILE A 212 18.17 -6.88 -41.50
CA ILE A 212 18.11 -6.77 -40.03
C ILE A 212 19.40 -7.32 -39.41
N GLN A 213 19.97 -8.43 -39.93
CA GLN A 213 21.26 -8.94 -39.45
C GLN A 213 22.40 -7.93 -39.61
N SER A 214 22.44 -7.15 -40.70
CA SER A 214 23.47 -6.12 -40.88
C SER A 214 23.30 -4.97 -39.88
N LYS A 215 22.09 -4.42 -39.72
CA LYS A 215 21.76 -3.39 -38.72
C LYS A 215 21.91 -3.87 -37.26
N LEU A 216 21.78 -5.17 -37.01
CA LEU A 216 21.96 -5.79 -35.70
C LEU A 216 23.43 -6.11 -35.38
N LYS A 217 24.23 -6.58 -36.35
CA LYS A 217 25.67 -6.84 -36.18
C LYS A 217 26.45 -5.55 -35.94
N GLU A 218 26.06 -4.45 -36.59
CA GLU A 218 26.69 -3.14 -36.40
C GLU A 218 26.53 -2.62 -34.95
N ASN A 219 25.42 -2.96 -34.28
CA ASN A 219 25.18 -2.60 -32.87
C ASN A 219 25.73 -3.61 -31.85
N GLN A 220 25.98 -4.86 -32.22
CA GLN A 220 26.63 -5.83 -31.32
C GLN A 220 28.03 -5.38 -30.90
N ASN A 221 28.75 -4.63 -31.73
CA ASN A 221 30.07 -4.10 -31.37
C ASN A 221 30.01 -2.92 -30.38
N SER A 222 28.86 -2.26 -30.23
CA SER A 222 28.67 -1.12 -29.31
C SER A 222 27.93 -1.49 -28.00
N THR A 223 27.21 -2.62 -27.94
CA THR A 223 26.37 -2.99 -26.78
C THR A 223 26.69 -4.35 -26.13
N SER A 224 27.75 -5.06 -26.54
CA SER A 224 28.06 -6.43 -26.10
C SER A 224 28.76 -6.61 -24.74
N LYS A 225 28.69 -5.66 -23.80
CA LYS A 225 29.08 -6.01 -22.42
C LYS A 225 27.91 -6.73 -21.76
N HIS A 226 28.09 -8.03 -21.53
CA HIS A 226 27.17 -8.86 -20.75
C HIS A 226 27.21 -8.38 -19.29
N PHE A 227 26.47 -7.31 -18.98
CA PHE A 227 26.51 -6.67 -17.67
C PHE A 227 25.92 -7.61 -16.61
N ARG A 228 26.67 -7.84 -15.54
CA ARG A 228 26.27 -8.73 -14.43
C ARG A 228 25.75 -7.90 -13.27
N ILE A 229 24.82 -8.46 -12.49
CA ILE A 229 24.30 -7.83 -11.25
C ILE A 229 25.44 -7.44 -10.29
N LYS A 230 26.56 -8.18 -10.32
CA LYS A 230 27.77 -7.87 -9.53
C LYS A 230 28.34 -6.48 -9.84
N ASP A 231 28.20 -5.99 -11.06
CA ASP A 231 28.73 -4.68 -11.49
C ASP A 231 28.00 -3.53 -10.78
N ILE A 232 26.74 -3.73 -10.38
CA ILE A 232 25.95 -2.77 -9.60
C ILE A 232 26.51 -2.63 -8.16
N ILE A 233 26.90 -3.75 -7.55
CA ILE A 233 27.37 -3.80 -6.16
C ILE A 233 28.81 -3.27 -6.05
N ILE A 234 29.60 -3.50 -7.10
CA ILE A 234 31.00 -3.08 -7.18
C ILE A 234 31.11 -1.57 -7.38
N ASN A 235 30.27 -0.96 -8.25
CA ASN A 235 30.33 0.49 -8.48
C ASN A 235 29.76 1.26 -7.26
N PRO A 236 30.56 2.09 -6.59
CA PRO A 236 30.15 2.76 -5.35
C PRO A 236 29.01 3.77 -5.56
N THR A 237 28.95 4.44 -6.72
CA THR A 237 27.91 5.42 -7.04
C THR A 237 26.57 4.74 -7.29
N MET A 238 26.56 3.65 -8.05
CA MET A 238 25.36 2.83 -8.27
C MET A 238 24.85 2.22 -6.97
N ARG A 239 25.75 1.67 -6.14
CA ARG A 239 25.40 1.13 -4.82
C ARG A 239 24.79 2.18 -3.92
N LYS A 240 25.36 3.40 -3.89
CA LYS A 240 24.83 4.53 -3.12
C LYS A 240 23.41 4.89 -3.57
N ILE A 241 23.18 5.00 -4.88
CA ILE A 241 21.84 5.27 -5.44
C ILE A 241 20.85 4.18 -5.06
N LEU A 242 21.23 2.91 -5.22
CA LEU A 242 20.40 1.76 -4.87
C LEU A 242 19.99 1.79 -3.40
N ILE A 243 20.93 1.99 -2.48
CA ILE A 243 20.66 2.00 -1.03
C ILE A 243 19.79 3.21 -0.66
N CYS A 244 20.19 4.42 -1.05
CA CYS A 244 19.44 5.63 -0.69
C CYS A 244 18.02 5.60 -1.26
N ASN A 245 17.84 5.21 -2.53
CA ASN A 245 16.52 5.15 -3.13
C ASN A 245 15.65 4.04 -2.49
N SER A 246 16.25 2.89 -2.14
CA SER A 246 15.51 1.83 -1.43
C SER A 246 15.03 2.28 -0.05
N ILE A 247 15.84 3.03 0.70
CA ILE A 247 15.46 3.58 2.01
C ILE A 247 14.29 4.56 1.87
N ILE A 248 14.33 5.44 0.86
CA ILE A 248 13.28 6.44 0.63
C ILE A 248 11.96 5.74 0.25
N ILE A 249 12.01 4.76 -0.66
CA ILE A 249 10.84 3.95 -1.04
C ILE A 249 10.30 3.16 0.15
N PHE A 250 11.18 2.57 0.96
CA PHE A 250 10.80 1.86 2.17
C PHE A 250 10.04 2.77 3.13
N ALA A 251 10.60 3.94 3.46
CA ALA A 251 10.03 4.86 4.43
C ALA A 251 8.65 5.39 4.01
N GLU A 252 8.50 5.67 2.72
CA GLU A 252 7.24 6.08 2.13
C GLU A 252 6.18 4.99 2.26
N ILE A 253 6.49 3.80 1.74
CA ILE A 253 5.51 2.71 1.66
C ILE A 253 5.12 2.23 3.06
N PHE A 254 6.08 2.20 3.99
CA PHE A 254 5.82 1.91 5.40
C PHE A 254 4.78 2.87 5.99
N SER A 255 4.92 4.18 5.76
CA SER A 255 4.04 5.21 6.32
C SER A 255 2.69 5.28 5.59
N GLY A 256 2.69 5.15 4.26
CA GLY A 256 1.49 5.19 3.44
C GLY A 256 0.56 3.98 3.63
N TYR A 257 1.11 2.78 3.79
CA TYR A 257 0.30 1.61 4.14
C TYR A 257 -0.27 1.70 5.56
N SER A 258 0.45 2.31 6.50
CA SER A 258 -0.05 2.53 7.86
C SER A 258 -1.28 3.43 7.85
N ILE A 259 -1.21 4.55 7.09
CA ILE A 259 -2.38 5.40 6.83
C ILE A 259 -3.52 4.53 6.31
N LEU A 260 -3.34 3.78 5.22
CA LEU A 260 -4.41 2.98 4.62
C LEU A 260 -5.06 1.98 5.59
N LEU A 261 -4.26 1.30 6.43
CA LEU A 261 -4.75 0.31 7.38
C LEU A 261 -5.39 0.93 8.63
N ASP A 262 -5.01 2.16 8.98
CA ASP A 262 -5.55 2.87 10.13
C ASP A 262 -6.84 3.66 9.81
N VAL A 263 -7.31 3.68 8.56
CA VAL A 263 -8.55 4.35 8.13
C VAL A 263 -9.75 3.94 8.97
N GLN A 264 -9.84 2.65 9.32
CA GLN A 264 -10.93 2.09 10.13
C GLN A 264 -10.98 2.70 11.54
N MET A 265 -9.88 3.28 12.03
CA MET A 265 -9.76 3.86 13.38
C MET A 265 -10.14 5.32 13.47
N LEU A 266 -10.17 6.05 12.34
CA LEU A 266 -10.47 7.48 12.33
C LEU A 266 -11.93 7.79 12.66
N GLY A 267 -12.86 6.84 12.46
CA GLY A 267 -14.19 6.89 13.07
C GLY A 267 -15.37 7.29 12.17
N LYS A 268 -16.56 7.19 12.81
CA LYS A 268 -17.97 7.34 12.40
C LYS A 268 -18.44 6.62 11.13
N ASN A 269 -17.82 6.84 9.97
CA ASN A 269 -18.28 6.26 8.69
C ASN A 269 -17.09 5.83 7.82
N ILE A 270 -16.82 4.53 7.77
CA ILE A 270 -15.74 3.96 6.95
C ILE A 270 -15.90 4.29 5.46
N PHE A 271 -17.14 4.24 4.94
CA PHE A 271 -17.44 4.52 3.54
C PHE A 271 -17.07 5.95 3.14
N LEU A 272 -17.43 6.94 3.98
CA LEU A 272 -17.12 8.34 3.72
C LEU A 272 -15.60 8.58 3.74
N ASN A 273 -14.91 8.02 4.73
CA ASN A 273 -13.46 8.16 4.84
C ASN A 273 -12.76 7.58 3.60
N LEU A 274 -13.19 6.41 3.11
CA LEU A 274 -12.63 5.79 1.90
C LEU A 274 -12.90 6.62 0.62
N ILE A 275 -14.10 7.19 0.48
CA ILE A 275 -14.42 8.10 -0.65
C ILE A 275 -13.52 9.32 -0.61
N LEU A 276 -13.36 9.97 0.56
CA LEU A 276 -12.51 11.14 0.70
C LEU A 276 -11.05 10.85 0.35
N LEU A 277 -10.53 9.67 0.72
CA LEU A 277 -9.17 9.26 0.36
C LEU A 277 -9.02 9.05 -1.15
N GLY A 278 -10.02 8.43 -1.79
CA GLY A 278 -10.03 8.25 -3.25
C GLY A 278 -10.13 9.57 -4.00
N VAL A 279 -10.99 10.49 -3.56
CA VAL A 279 -11.13 11.82 -4.16
C VAL A 279 -9.84 12.63 -4.01
N THR A 280 -9.15 12.52 -2.88
CA THR A 280 -7.89 13.23 -2.61
C THR A 280 -6.76 12.76 -3.54
N ASP A 281 -6.78 11.52 -4.02
CA ASP A 281 -5.74 11.01 -4.92
C ASP A 281 -5.70 11.70 -6.29
N ILE A 282 -6.85 12.08 -6.83
CA ILE A 282 -6.95 12.70 -8.15
C ILE A 282 -6.20 14.05 -8.23
N PRO A 283 -6.51 15.06 -7.38
CA PRO A 283 -5.81 16.34 -7.41
C PRO A 283 -4.33 16.19 -7.04
N SER A 284 -3.99 15.31 -6.09
CA SER A 284 -2.60 15.07 -5.72
C SER A 284 -1.74 14.56 -6.87
N LYS A 285 -2.26 13.63 -7.68
CA LYS A 285 -1.56 13.13 -8.88
C LYS A 285 -1.45 14.20 -9.97
N LEU A 286 -2.47 15.04 -10.13
CA LEU A 286 -2.44 16.17 -11.07
C LEU A 286 -1.38 17.20 -10.66
N ILE A 287 -1.30 17.54 -9.37
CA ILE A 287 -0.25 18.39 -8.82
C ILE A 287 1.13 17.76 -9.05
N ALA A 288 1.28 16.46 -8.78
CA ALA A 288 2.54 15.74 -9.02
C ALA A 288 2.97 15.80 -10.49
N TYR A 289 2.03 15.68 -11.44
CA TYR A 289 2.32 15.85 -12.87
C TYR A 289 2.92 17.23 -13.18
N PHE A 290 2.36 18.31 -12.63
CA PHE A 290 2.92 19.66 -12.81
C PHE A 290 4.29 19.83 -12.14
N ILE A 291 4.49 19.26 -10.95
CA ILE A 291 5.77 19.26 -10.23
C ILE A 291 6.84 18.53 -11.06
N ILE A 292 6.50 17.38 -11.64
CA ILE A 292 7.40 16.60 -12.51
C ILE A 292 7.85 17.47 -13.71
N ARG A 293 7.02 18.36 -14.23
CA ARG A 293 7.41 19.16 -15.38
C ARG A 293 8.25 20.39 -15.02
N ASN A 294 7.97 21.04 -13.89
CA ASN A 294 8.45 22.40 -13.63
C ASN A 294 9.42 22.53 -12.45
N VAL A 295 9.49 21.55 -11.55
CA VAL A 295 10.22 21.65 -10.28
C VAL A 295 11.33 20.61 -10.20
N ARG A 296 12.45 20.98 -9.55
CA ARG A 296 13.57 20.09 -9.26
C ARG A 296 13.13 18.86 -8.45
N ARG A 297 13.70 17.68 -8.74
CA ARG A 297 13.24 16.41 -8.17
C ARG A 297 13.55 16.27 -6.69
N ARG A 298 14.79 16.56 -6.30
CA ARG A 298 15.23 16.40 -4.90
C ARG A 298 14.36 17.17 -3.90
N PRO A 299 14.16 18.50 -4.03
CA PRO A 299 13.35 19.24 -3.06
C PRO A 299 11.89 18.82 -3.09
N SER A 300 11.35 18.44 -4.25
CA SER A 300 9.97 17.97 -4.37
C SER A 300 9.73 16.70 -3.56
N ILE A 301 10.60 15.69 -3.74
CA ILE A 301 10.53 14.41 -3.03
C ILE A 301 10.73 14.62 -1.52
N ALA A 302 11.71 15.46 -1.15
CA ALA A 302 11.99 15.78 0.26
C ALA A 302 10.80 16.47 0.92
N PHE A 303 10.20 17.45 0.25
CA PHE A 303 9.02 18.15 0.76
C PHE A 303 7.85 17.19 0.96
N THR A 304 7.53 16.36 -0.05
CA THR A 304 6.42 15.41 0.08
C THR A 304 6.65 14.41 1.20
N LEU A 305 7.86 13.85 1.34
CA LEU A 305 8.18 12.88 2.39
C LEU A 305 8.13 13.49 3.80
N LEU A 306 8.66 14.71 3.96
CA LEU A 306 8.57 15.46 5.22
C LEU A 306 7.12 15.78 5.59
N THR A 307 6.29 16.17 4.63
CA THR A 307 4.88 16.46 4.90
C THR A 307 4.12 15.24 5.40
N ILE A 308 4.36 14.05 4.84
CA ILE A 308 3.73 12.79 5.28
C ILE A 308 4.11 12.50 6.72
N GLY A 309 5.41 12.47 7.03
CA GLY A 309 5.90 12.19 8.38
C GLY A 309 5.42 13.21 9.42
N SER A 310 5.42 14.50 9.05
CA SER A 310 4.95 15.58 9.92
C SER A 310 3.45 15.48 10.20
N CYS A 311 2.62 15.18 9.20
CA CYS A 311 1.16 15.03 9.40
C CYS A 311 0.85 13.89 10.37
N ILE A 312 1.53 12.75 10.23
CA ILE A 312 1.35 11.61 11.13
C ILE A 312 1.85 11.95 12.54
N ALA A 313 3.02 12.58 12.66
CA ALA A 313 3.58 12.97 13.95
C ALA A 313 2.71 13.98 14.70
N ILE A 314 2.14 14.98 14.01
CA ILE A 314 1.22 15.96 14.59
C ILE A 314 -0.05 15.28 15.09
N THR A 315 -0.54 14.25 14.38
CA THR A 315 -1.75 13.50 14.75
C THR A 315 -1.62 12.83 16.12
N ILE A 316 -0.41 12.54 16.60
CA ILE A 316 -0.17 11.94 17.93
C ILE A 316 -0.62 12.87 19.07
N PHE A 317 -0.47 14.19 18.89
CA PHE A 317 -0.78 15.18 19.92
C PHE A 317 -2.25 15.61 19.92
N ILE A 318 -3.05 15.11 18.98
CA ILE A 318 -4.43 15.54 18.80
C ILE A 318 -5.38 14.55 19.48
N PRO A 319 -6.22 14.99 20.43
CA PRO A 319 -7.16 14.12 21.13
C PRO A 319 -8.26 13.60 20.20
N GLU A 320 -8.88 12.49 20.60
CA GLU A 320 -9.89 11.80 19.77
C GLU A 320 -11.14 12.63 19.51
N GLU A 321 -11.46 13.56 20.40
CA GLU A 321 -12.60 14.49 20.27
C GLU A 321 -12.50 15.39 19.04
N MET A 322 -11.29 15.77 18.62
CA MET A 322 -11.05 16.64 17.45
C MET A 322 -10.97 15.84 16.15
N TYR A 323 -12.01 15.05 15.85
CA TYR A 323 -12.10 14.18 14.66
C TYR A 323 -11.81 14.92 13.34
N VAL A 324 -12.40 16.10 13.14
CA VAL A 324 -12.25 16.86 11.87
C VAL A 324 -10.79 17.22 11.61
N LEU A 325 -10.05 17.63 12.64
CA LEU A 325 -8.64 17.98 12.51
C LEU A 325 -7.78 16.75 12.19
N ARG A 326 -8.03 15.60 12.85
CA ARG A 326 -7.36 14.33 12.55
C ARG A 326 -7.62 13.89 11.10
N LEU A 327 -8.87 14.00 10.64
CA LEU A 327 -9.24 13.67 9.27
C LEU A 327 -8.53 14.56 8.26
N VAL A 328 -8.48 15.88 8.49
CA VAL A 328 -7.78 16.82 7.58
C VAL A 328 -6.29 16.49 7.48
N LEU A 329 -5.60 16.24 8.61
CA LEU A 329 -4.19 15.85 8.60
C LEU A 329 -3.96 14.51 7.89
N PHE A 330 -4.87 13.57 8.06
CA PHE A 330 -4.79 12.28 7.42
C PHE A 330 -5.00 12.36 5.90
N LEU A 331 -5.96 13.18 5.45
CA LEU A 331 -6.16 13.46 4.02
C LEU A 331 -4.96 14.19 3.42
N LEU A 332 -4.37 15.14 4.15
CA LEU A 332 -3.13 15.82 3.73
C LEU A 332 -1.97 14.83 3.60
N GLY A 333 -1.78 13.96 4.60
CA GLY A 333 -0.77 12.89 4.56
C GLY A 333 -0.99 11.92 3.40
N LYS A 334 -2.23 11.47 3.17
CA LYS A 334 -2.57 10.61 2.03
C LYS A 334 -2.33 11.29 0.68
N GLY A 335 -2.70 12.56 0.57
CA GLY A 335 -2.49 13.35 -0.64
C GLY A 335 -1.00 13.52 -0.96
N SER A 336 -0.18 13.80 0.05
CA SER A 336 1.28 13.84 -0.11
C SER A 336 1.87 12.50 -0.49
N PHE A 337 1.37 11.39 0.08
CA PHE A 337 1.78 10.03 -0.29
C PHE A 337 1.50 9.71 -1.76
N SER A 338 0.33 10.12 -2.24
CA SER A 338 -0.07 9.97 -3.65
C SER A 338 0.86 10.74 -4.59
N ALA A 339 1.20 11.98 -4.23
CA ALA A 339 2.09 12.82 -5.02
C ALA A 339 3.54 12.29 -5.02
N PHE A 340 4.06 11.89 -3.87
CA PHE A 340 5.38 11.26 -3.75
C PHE A 340 5.46 9.99 -4.58
N SER A 341 4.44 9.13 -4.54
CA SER A 341 4.43 7.87 -5.29
C SER A 341 4.68 8.10 -6.79
N CYS A 342 4.06 9.12 -7.38
CA CYS A 342 4.31 9.52 -8.76
C CYS A 342 5.72 10.08 -8.97
N LEU A 343 6.17 10.99 -8.10
CA LEU A 343 7.49 11.61 -8.17
C LEU A 343 8.62 10.59 -8.04
N SER A 344 8.48 9.65 -7.10
CA SER A 344 9.45 8.62 -6.79
C SER A 344 9.60 7.61 -7.92
N ILE A 345 8.50 7.22 -8.58
CA ILE A 345 8.57 6.35 -9.77
C ILE A 345 9.32 7.07 -10.91
N ALA A 346 9.00 8.34 -11.17
CA ALA A 346 9.69 9.13 -12.20
C ALA A 346 11.19 9.27 -11.88
N TYR A 347 11.51 9.66 -10.65
CA TYR A 347 12.88 9.86 -10.20
C TYR A 347 13.70 8.57 -10.17
N SER A 348 13.11 7.46 -9.71
CA SER A 348 13.75 6.14 -9.76
C SER A 348 14.09 5.73 -11.20
N ASN A 349 13.21 6.04 -12.17
CA ASN A 349 13.48 5.76 -13.57
C ASN A 349 14.57 6.67 -14.16
N GLU A 350 14.64 7.94 -13.75
CA GLU A 350 15.65 8.91 -14.16
C GLU A 350 17.05 8.59 -13.56
N LEU A 351 17.08 8.09 -12.31
CA LEU A 351 18.31 7.70 -11.59
C LEU A 351 18.91 6.38 -12.06
N THR A 352 18.09 5.48 -12.59
CA THR A 352 18.53 4.14 -12.99
C THR A 352 18.88 4.10 -14.48
N PRO A 353 20.09 3.62 -14.85
CA PRO A 353 20.45 3.44 -16.24
C PRO A 353 19.48 2.47 -16.94
N THR A 354 19.21 2.71 -18.23
CA THR A 354 18.23 1.92 -19.01
C THR A 354 18.53 0.42 -18.97
N VAL A 355 19.81 0.03 -18.96
CA VAL A 355 20.29 -1.37 -18.93
C VAL A 355 19.93 -2.09 -17.62
N PHE A 356 19.93 -1.39 -16.48
CA PHE A 356 19.67 -1.99 -15.16
C PHE A 356 18.29 -1.68 -14.60
N ARG A 357 17.49 -0.90 -15.33
CA ARG A 357 16.22 -0.35 -14.82
C ARG A 357 15.25 -1.43 -14.36
N SER A 358 15.05 -2.49 -15.14
CA SER A 358 14.13 -3.58 -14.77
C SER A 358 14.58 -4.31 -13.49
N THR A 359 15.87 -4.62 -13.38
CA THR A 359 16.44 -5.29 -12.19
C THR A 359 16.33 -4.40 -10.94
N LEU A 360 16.72 -3.13 -11.04
CA LEU A 360 16.67 -2.20 -9.91
C LEU A 360 15.24 -1.89 -9.49
N LEU A 361 14.32 -1.76 -10.45
CA LEU A 361 12.89 -1.61 -10.16
C LEU A 361 12.33 -2.85 -9.43
N GLY A 362 12.80 -4.05 -9.77
CA GLY A 362 12.51 -5.28 -9.02
C GLY A 362 12.97 -5.22 -7.56
N VAL A 363 14.20 -4.75 -7.32
CA VAL A 363 14.75 -4.56 -5.96
C VAL A 363 13.94 -3.52 -5.18
N TYR A 364 13.61 -2.39 -5.80
CA TYR A 364 12.80 -1.33 -5.19
C TYR A 364 11.39 -1.82 -4.85
N ASN A 365 10.75 -2.60 -5.73
CA ASN A 365 9.46 -3.21 -5.45
C ASN A 365 9.53 -4.23 -4.31
N ALA A 366 10.59 -5.03 -4.22
CA ALA A 366 10.79 -5.94 -3.09
C ALA A 366 10.92 -5.15 -1.77
N ALA A 367 11.70 -4.07 -1.75
CA ALA A 367 11.82 -3.18 -0.60
C ALA A 367 10.48 -2.55 -0.20
N ALA A 368 9.69 -2.11 -1.18
CA ALA A 368 8.34 -1.59 -0.96
C ALA A 368 7.41 -2.65 -0.32
N ARG A 369 7.41 -3.88 -0.82
CA ARG A 369 6.57 -4.94 -0.25
C ARG A 369 6.99 -5.33 1.16
N ILE A 370 8.30 -5.38 1.44
CA ILE A 370 8.81 -5.59 2.80
C ILE A 370 8.35 -4.46 3.74
N ALA A 371 8.40 -3.20 3.28
CA ALA A 371 7.92 -2.05 4.04
C ALA A 371 6.43 -2.16 4.37
N ALA A 372 5.60 -2.60 3.42
CA ALA A 372 4.16 -2.79 3.63
C ALA A 372 3.86 -3.92 4.64
N ILE A 373 4.61 -5.03 4.60
CA ILE A 373 4.52 -6.11 5.60
C ILE A 373 4.87 -5.58 6.99
N LEU A 374 6.00 -4.87 7.11
CA LEU A 374 6.44 -4.29 8.38
C LEU A 374 5.47 -3.22 8.90
N SER A 375 4.79 -2.48 8.02
CA SER A 375 3.77 -1.50 8.40
C SER A 375 2.57 -2.17 9.09
N ALA A 376 2.04 -3.25 8.49
CA ALA A 376 0.97 -4.03 9.12
C ALA A 376 1.40 -4.61 10.47
N LEU A 377 2.62 -5.15 10.56
CA LEU A 377 3.17 -5.68 11.82
C LEU A 377 3.42 -4.57 12.86
N ALA A 378 3.81 -3.37 12.43
CA ALA A 378 3.96 -2.23 13.33
C ALA A 378 2.62 -1.89 14.00
N LEU A 379 1.49 -2.00 13.30
CA LEU A 379 0.16 -1.77 13.88
C LEU A 379 -0.23 -2.82 14.94
N VAL A 380 0.35 -4.01 14.92
CA VAL A 380 0.16 -5.02 15.99
C VAL A 380 0.75 -4.52 17.31
N THR A 381 1.85 -3.77 17.27
CA THR A 381 2.51 -3.24 18.49
C THR A 381 1.62 -2.28 19.28
N ARG A 382 0.54 -1.76 18.67
CA ARG A 382 -0.48 -0.96 19.33
C ARG A 382 -1.09 -1.63 20.56
N LYS A 383 -1.14 -2.97 20.58
CA LYS A 383 -1.63 -3.75 21.75
C LYS A 383 -0.79 -3.48 23.01
N TYR A 384 0.51 -3.25 22.85
CA TYR A 384 1.44 -3.01 23.95
C TYR A 384 1.66 -1.52 24.19
N PHE A 385 1.82 -0.75 23.11
CA PHE A 385 2.06 0.69 23.17
C PHE A 385 1.17 1.42 22.16
N VAL A 386 0.15 2.14 22.65
CA VAL A 386 -0.88 2.79 21.83
C VAL A 386 -0.28 3.73 20.77
N HIS A 387 0.74 4.51 21.13
CA HIS A 387 1.33 5.52 20.24
C HIS A 387 2.52 5.02 19.39
N LEU A 388 3.09 3.85 19.70
CA LEU A 388 4.31 3.36 19.04
C LEU A 388 4.19 3.23 17.50
N PRO A 389 3.10 2.68 16.93
CA PRO A 389 2.98 2.57 15.47
C PRO A 389 2.99 3.94 14.79
N LEU A 390 2.30 4.94 15.36
CA LEU A 390 2.23 6.30 14.82
C LEU A 390 3.59 7.01 14.93
N ILE A 391 4.31 6.81 16.04
CA ILE A 391 5.68 7.33 16.21
C ILE A 391 6.61 6.77 15.12
N LEU A 392 6.58 5.46 14.88
CA LEU A 392 7.38 4.83 13.84
C LEU A 392 7.02 5.38 12.45
N CYS A 393 5.73 5.48 12.14
CA CYS A 393 5.26 5.97 10.85
C CYS A 393 5.51 7.47 10.64
N GLY A 394 5.62 8.27 11.71
CA GLY A 394 5.96 9.69 11.62
C GLY A 394 7.47 9.94 11.49
N ILE A 395 8.30 9.24 12.27
CA ILE A 395 9.74 9.52 12.38
C ILE A 395 10.55 8.94 11.21
N ILE A 396 10.23 7.71 10.78
CA ILE A 396 10.95 7.02 9.69
C ILE A 396 11.02 7.85 8.39
N PRO A 397 9.91 8.41 7.86
CA PRO A 397 9.96 9.26 6.66
C PRO A 397 10.74 10.56 6.87
N VAL A 398 10.67 11.16 8.06
CA VAL A 398 11.44 12.38 8.38
C VAL A 398 12.95 12.09 8.33
N LEU A 399 13.39 10.99 8.95
CA LEU A 399 14.80 10.57 8.91
C LEU A 399 15.24 10.17 7.49
N ALA A 400 14.38 9.49 6.74
CA ALA A 400 14.67 9.08 5.37
C ALA A 400 14.89 10.27 4.43
N THR A 401 14.33 11.44 4.72
CA THR A 401 14.53 12.67 3.94
C THR A 401 16.01 13.06 3.82
N ILE A 402 16.83 12.79 4.85
CA ILE A 402 18.27 13.06 4.83
C ILE A 402 18.96 12.32 3.67
N ASN A 403 18.47 11.13 3.32
CA ASN A 403 19.04 10.32 2.24
C ASN A 403 18.86 10.94 0.85
N ILE A 404 17.91 11.86 0.67
CA ILE A 404 17.64 12.52 -0.61
C ILE A 404 18.80 13.44 -1.01
N TYR A 405 19.50 14.05 -0.04
CA TYR A 405 20.66 14.90 -0.31
C TYR A 405 21.83 14.14 -0.94
N PHE A 406 21.90 12.83 -0.71
CA PHE A 406 22.95 11.97 -1.24
C PHE A 406 22.72 11.51 -2.69
N LEU A 407 21.50 11.69 -3.23
CA LEU A 407 21.14 11.31 -4.60
C LEU A 407 21.41 12.46 -5.59
N PRO A 408 21.71 12.20 -6.87
CA PRO A 408 21.94 13.22 -7.88
C PRO A 408 20.64 13.94 -8.33
N GLU A 409 20.73 15.16 -8.88
CA GLU A 409 19.55 15.88 -9.40
C GLU A 409 19.40 15.51 -10.88
N THR A 410 18.16 15.39 -11.35
CA THR A 410 17.86 14.81 -12.68
C THR A 410 17.02 15.73 -13.57
N LEU A 411 16.51 16.85 -13.05
CA LEU A 411 15.70 17.78 -13.83
C LEU A 411 16.44 18.27 -15.10
N ASN A 412 15.79 18.13 -16.26
CA ASN A 412 16.28 18.52 -17.59
C ASN A 412 17.60 17.86 -18.02
N LEU A 413 17.99 16.75 -17.40
CA LEU A 413 19.13 15.96 -17.83
C LEU A 413 18.68 14.79 -18.73
N PRO A 414 19.49 14.38 -19.72
CA PRO A 414 19.17 13.23 -20.56
C PRO A 414 19.06 11.94 -19.74
N LEU A 415 18.33 10.95 -20.22
CA LEU A 415 18.29 9.65 -19.56
C LEU A 415 19.67 8.97 -19.65
N MET A 416 20.08 8.30 -18.58
CA MET A 416 21.34 7.55 -18.57
C MET A 416 21.15 6.21 -19.28
N ASP A 417 21.97 5.96 -20.29
CA ASP A 417 21.99 4.66 -20.96
C ASP A 417 23.03 3.72 -20.36
N THR A 418 24.15 4.27 -19.87
CA THR A 418 25.26 3.46 -19.33
C THR A 418 25.71 3.91 -17.94
N ILE A 419 26.46 3.05 -17.23
CA ILE A 419 27.10 3.39 -15.94
C ILE A 419 28.12 4.53 -16.12
N ASN A 420 28.80 4.60 -17.26
CA ASN A 420 29.78 5.66 -17.52
C ASN A 420 29.13 7.06 -17.61
N ASP A 421 27.85 7.13 -17.96
CA ASP A 421 27.10 8.39 -17.96
C ASP A 421 26.77 8.87 -16.55
N LEU A 422 26.76 7.94 -15.58
CA LEU A 422 26.58 8.26 -14.17
C LEU A 422 27.87 8.83 -13.55
N GLU A 423 29.05 8.30 -13.91
CA GLU A 423 30.33 8.78 -13.38
C GLU A 423 30.70 10.19 -13.86
N LYS A 424 30.06 10.65 -14.94
CA LYS A 424 30.22 12.02 -15.48
C LYS A 424 29.31 13.05 -14.79
N ARG A 425 28.42 12.63 -13.90
CA ARG A 425 27.51 13.48 -13.10
C ARG A 425 27.96 13.55 -11.65
#